data_AF-A0AAN6EC51-F1
#
_entry.id   AF-A0AAN6EC51-F1
#
_cell.length_a   1.000
_cell.length_b   1.000
_cell.length_c   1.000
_cell.angle_alpha   90.00
_cell.angle_beta   90.00
_cell.angle_gamma   90.00
#
_symmetry.space_group_name_H-M   'P 1'
#
loop_
_entity.id
_entity.type
_entity.pdbx_description
1 polymer ?
#
loop_
_entity_poly.entity_id
_entity_poly.type
_entity_poly.pdbx_seq_one_letter_code
_entity_poly.pdbx_strand_id
1 'polypeptide(L)'
;MHGLTRQEMYGHLFQRKAHEAGSQSQQRTQDAGNELQRRTHDAGQAGDDAGRQVRRAFWPELAEALPERPLQAIYHHVRRKFHPHNYQGAWTTGEDTRLQRLVAAHGPAWEAISQEMGRMGTNCRDRWRHIQGGRSRQNVRAAAGGSSDAAAAEAGVTAPTDSSRHHGADISSQPNG
;
A
#
# COMPACT_ATOMS: atom_id res chain seq x y z
N MET A 1 2.37 85.83 -22.85
CA MET A 1 3.27 84.97 -22.06
C MET A 1 2.71 84.86 -20.66
N HIS A 2 1.91 83.83 -20.34
CA HIS A 2 1.46 83.61 -18.97
C HIS A 2 2.48 82.69 -18.29
N GLY A 3 3.46 83.30 -17.64
CA GLY A 3 4.40 82.58 -16.79
C GLY A 3 3.65 82.06 -15.56
N LEU A 4 3.84 80.78 -15.25
CA LEU A 4 3.26 80.17 -14.06
C LEU A 4 3.69 80.96 -12.82
N THR A 5 2.71 81.28 -11.99
CA THR A 5 2.94 82.01 -10.76
C THR A 5 3.82 81.20 -9.81
N ARG A 6 4.56 81.90 -8.95
CA ARG A 6 5.45 81.28 -7.95
C ARG A 6 4.74 80.18 -7.15
N GLN A 7 3.44 80.33 -6.92
CA GLN A 7 2.60 79.37 -6.19
C GLN A 7 2.33 78.08 -6.98
N GLU A 8 2.15 78.16 -8.30
CA GLU A 8 1.93 76.99 -9.17
C GLU A 8 3.21 76.14 -9.30
N MET A 9 4.37 76.78 -9.38
CA MET A 9 5.67 76.10 -9.40
C MET A 9 5.93 75.29 -8.12
N TYR A 10 5.58 75.82 -6.94
CA TYR A 10 5.70 75.11 -5.67
C TYR A 10 4.66 73.97 -5.54
N GLY A 11 3.45 74.13 -6.08
CA GLY A 11 2.44 73.06 -6.15
C GLY A 11 2.91 71.85 -6.96
N HIS A 12 3.48 72.06 -8.15
CA HIS A 12 3.99 70.98 -9.00
C HIS A 12 5.19 70.23 -8.39
N LEU A 13 6.09 70.93 -7.70
CA LEU A 13 7.19 70.29 -6.97
C LEU A 13 6.69 69.47 -5.78
N PHE A 14 5.64 69.92 -5.09
CA PHE A 14 5.02 69.17 -4.00
C PHE A 14 4.28 67.91 -4.50
N GLN A 15 3.52 68.02 -5.59
CA GLN A 15 2.83 66.87 -6.21
C GLN A 15 3.82 65.80 -6.72
N ARG A 16 4.96 66.19 -7.31
CA ARG A 16 5.96 65.25 -7.82
C ARG A 16 6.68 64.51 -6.68
N LYS A 17 7.04 65.22 -5.61
CA LYS A 17 7.70 64.64 -4.42
C LYS A 17 6.78 63.66 -3.68
N ALA A 18 5.47 63.95 -3.63
CA ALA A 18 4.47 63.07 -3.03
C ALA A 18 4.26 61.77 -3.84
N HIS A 19 4.25 61.85 -5.18
CA HIS A 19 4.14 60.68 -6.04
C HIS A 19 5.40 59.78 -6.01
N GLU A 20 6.61 60.37 -6.01
CA GLU A 20 7.87 59.64 -5.83
C GLU A 20 7.95 58.97 -4.45
N ALA A 21 7.54 59.65 -3.38
CA ALA A 21 7.49 59.07 -2.04
C ALA A 21 6.47 57.91 -1.97
N GLY A 22 5.32 58.03 -2.65
CA GLY A 22 4.33 56.95 -2.77
C GLY A 22 4.87 55.74 -3.53
N SER A 23 5.56 55.97 -4.66
CA SER A 23 6.14 54.90 -5.49
C SER A 23 7.30 54.18 -4.79
N GLN A 24 8.15 54.90 -4.03
CA GLN A 24 9.22 54.29 -3.23
C GLN A 24 8.69 53.54 -2.01
N SER A 25 7.56 53.95 -1.45
CA SER A 25 6.91 53.22 -0.36
C SER A 25 6.27 51.94 -0.88
N GLN A 26 5.59 51.99 -2.05
CA GLN A 26 5.00 50.80 -2.69
C GLN A 26 6.08 49.80 -3.15
N GLN A 27 7.19 50.27 -3.74
CA GLN A 27 8.29 49.40 -4.15
C GLN A 27 8.92 48.67 -2.96
N ARG A 28 9.18 49.38 -1.85
CA ARG A 28 9.70 48.76 -0.61
C ARG A 28 8.78 47.70 -0.04
N THR A 29 7.46 47.89 -0.12
CA THR A 29 6.50 46.87 0.32
C THR A 29 6.45 45.66 -0.61
N GLN A 30 6.65 45.84 -1.91
CA GLN A 30 6.73 44.73 -2.87
C GLN A 30 8.04 43.94 -2.73
N ASP A 31 9.16 44.62 -2.53
CA ASP A 31 10.47 43.98 -2.35
C ASP A 31 10.51 43.15 -1.05
N ALA A 32 9.93 43.67 0.05
CA ALA A 32 9.79 42.92 1.30
C ALA A 32 8.88 41.69 1.17
N GLY A 33 7.78 41.80 0.41
CA GLY A 33 6.88 40.68 0.11
C GLY A 33 7.58 39.58 -0.71
N ASN A 34 8.34 39.97 -1.73
CA ASN A 34 9.11 39.05 -2.56
C ASN A 34 10.24 38.35 -1.77
N GLU A 35 10.88 39.05 -0.83
CA GLU A 35 11.91 38.47 0.02
C GLU A 35 11.34 37.42 0.99
N LEU A 36 10.19 37.71 1.61
CA LEU A 36 9.50 36.73 2.46
C LEU A 36 9.11 35.47 1.65
N GLN A 37 8.62 35.66 0.43
CA GLN A 37 8.19 34.57 -0.45
C GLN A 37 9.36 33.71 -0.96
N ARG A 38 10.56 34.29 -1.10
CA ARG A 38 11.80 33.54 -1.40
C ARG A 38 12.25 32.70 -0.21
N ARG A 39 12.22 33.27 1.01
CA ARG A 39 12.58 32.55 2.25
C ARG A 39 11.67 31.34 2.50
N THR A 40 10.38 31.45 2.19
CA THR A 40 9.45 30.31 2.34
C THR A 40 9.67 29.22 1.29
N HIS A 41 10.01 29.56 0.05
CA HIS A 41 10.31 28.56 -0.99
C HIS A 41 11.63 27.82 -0.72
N ASP A 42 12.68 28.55 -0.34
CA ASP A 42 14.00 28.00 -0.03
C ASP A 42 13.95 27.04 1.19
N ALA A 43 13.22 27.43 2.24
CA ALA A 43 12.98 26.57 3.40
C ALA A 43 12.16 25.31 3.06
N GLY A 44 11.23 25.39 2.08
CA GLY A 44 10.48 24.24 1.60
C GLY A 44 11.33 23.26 0.78
N GLN A 45 12.25 23.77 -0.04
CA GLN A 45 13.16 22.94 -0.86
C GLN A 45 14.20 22.19 -0.01
N ALA A 46 14.73 22.83 1.03
CA ALA A 46 15.70 22.21 1.94
C ALA A 46 15.15 20.94 2.64
N GLY A 47 13.85 20.91 2.97
CA GLY A 47 13.20 19.76 3.60
C GLY A 47 13.09 18.54 2.67
N ASP A 48 12.81 18.77 1.39
CA ASP A 48 12.69 17.71 0.38
C ASP A 48 14.05 17.11 0.00
N ASP A 49 15.11 17.92 0.00
CA ASP A 49 16.46 17.48 -0.35
C ASP A 49 17.09 16.60 0.72
N ALA A 50 16.89 16.91 2.00
CA ALA A 50 17.30 16.03 3.10
C ALA A 50 16.62 14.64 2.98
N GLY A 51 15.31 14.62 2.72
CA GLY A 51 14.57 13.38 2.50
C GLY A 51 15.02 12.63 1.23
N ARG A 52 15.45 13.35 0.19
CA ARG A 52 16.03 12.76 -1.03
C ARG A 52 17.39 12.12 -0.73
N GLN A 53 18.23 12.78 0.07
CA GLN A 53 19.55 12.29 0.43
C GLN A 53 19.47 11.01 1.29
N VAL A 54 18.58 10.98 2.29
CA VAL A 54 18.34 9.77 3.12
C VAL A 54 17.91 8.59 2.24
N ARG A 55 16.98 8.80 1.30
CA ARG A 55 16.55 7.75 0.35
C ARG A 55 17.66 7.29 -0.58
N ARG A 56 18.62 8.17 -0.90
CA ARG A 56 19.77 7.86 -1.77
C ARG A 56 20.83 7.04 -1.05
N ALA A 57 21.07 7.30 0.24
CA ALA A 57 22.06 6.59 1.06
C ALA A 57 21.57 5.23 1.56
N PHE A 58 20.26 5.09 1.79
CA PHE A 58 19.63 3.87 2.33
C PHE A 58 19.94 2.58 1.54
N TRP A 59 19.89 2.65 0.20
CA TRP A 59 20.05 1.46 -0.64
C TRP A 59 21.49 0.94 -0.71
N PRO A 60 22.52 1.79 -0.89
CA PRO A 60 23.92 1.39 -0.74
C PRO A 60 24.24 0.76 0.63
N GLU A 61 23.81 1.38 1.73
CA GLU A 61 24.05 0.86 3.08
C GLU A 61 23.46 -0.54 3.28
N LEU A 62 22.25 -0.78 2.77
CA LEU A 62 21.63 -2.10 2.78
C LEU A 62 22.37 -3.14 1.92
N ALA A 63 22.94 -2.72 0.78
CA ALA A 63 23.72 -3.61 -0.08
C ALA A 63 25.05 -4.00 0.57
N GLU A 64 25.70 -3.09 1.29
CA GLU A 64 26.91 -3.38 2.07
C GLU A 64 26.63 -4.33 3.23
N ALA A 65 25.50 -4.18 3.91
CA ALA A 65 25.09 -5.07 4.99
C ALA A 65 24.72 -6.49 4.50
N LEU A 66 24.35 -6.65 3.23
CA LEU A 66 23.91 -7.91 2.62
C LEU A 66 24.66 -8.21 1.32
N PRO A 67 25.99 -8.43 1.36
CA PRO A 67 26.81 -8.58 0.16
C PRO A 67 26.44 -9.82 -0.67
N GLU A 68 25.90 -10.85 -0.02
CA GLU A 68 25.42 -12.10 -0.64
C GLU A 68 24.11 -11.94 -1.45
N ARG A 69 23.54 -10.73 -1.51
CA ARG A 69 22.27 -10.45 -2.16
C ARG A 69 22.42 -9.25 -3.10
N PRO A 70 22.04 -9.37 -4.38
CA PRO A 70 22.12 -8.26 -5.30
C PRO A 70 21.17 -7.14 -4.88
N LEU A 71 21.59 -5.88 -5.04
CA LEU A 71 20.85 -4.68 -4.64
C LEU A 71 19.40 -4.69 -5.17
N GLN A 72 19.19 -5.15 -6.41
CA GLN A 72 17.87 -5.23 -7.01
C GLN A 72 16.93 -6.20 -6.26
N ALA A 73 17.45 -7.33 -5.75
CA ALA A 73 16.67 -8.27 -4.96
C ALA A 73 16.28 -7.67 -3.60
N ILE A 74 17.21 -6.98 -2.95
CA ILE A 74 16.97 -6.26 -1.69
C ILE A 74 15.88 -5.21 -1.92
N TYR A 75 16.03 -4.38 -2.95
CA TYR A 75 15.07 -3.34 -3.31
C TYR A 75 13.65 -3.89 -3.50
N HIS A 76 13.50 -4.93 -4.33
CA HIS A 76 12.18 -5.54 -4.56
C HIS A 76 11.60 -6.19 -3.30
N HIS A 77 12.43 -6.83 -2.49
CA HIS A 77 12.00 -7.42 -1.23
C HIS A 77 11.47 -6.36 -0.27
N VAL A 78 12.26 -5.32 0.00
CA VAL A 78 11.93 -4.21 0.91
C VAL A 78 10.65 -3.51 0.43
N ARG A 79 10.58 -3.14 -0.85
CA ARG A 79 9.39 -2.45 -1.38
C ARG A 79 8.11 -3.28 -1.28
N ARG A 80 8.16 -4.59 -1.50
CA ARG A 80 7.00 -5.47 -1.34
C ARG A 80 6.64 -5.63 0.14
N LYS A 81 7.64 -5.92 0.97
CA LYS A 81 7.46 -6.22 2.39
C LYS A 81 6.85 -5.04 3.14
N PHE A 82 7.35 -3.83 2.89
CA PHE A 82 6.90 -2.62 3.58
C PHE A 82 5.87 -1.82 2.77
N HIS A 83 5.24 -2.41 1.75
CA HIS A 83 4.14 -1.74 1.06
C HIS A 83 2.94 -1.58 2.01
N PRO A 84 2.29 -0.39 2.10
CA PRO A 84 1.18 -0.15 3.05
C PRO A 84 0.05 -1.17 2.92
N HIS A 85 -0.21 -1.63 1.69
CA HIS A 85 -1.27 -2.60 1.36
C HIS A 85 -0.80 -4.06 1.30
N ASN A 86 0.38 -4.40 1.85
CA ASN A 86 0.87 -5.77 1.85
C ASN A 86 0.18 -6.64 2.93
N TYR A 87 -0.10 -6.06 4.10
CA TYR A 87 -0.61 -6.80 5.26
C TYR A 87 -2.09 -6.50 5.53
N GLN A 88 -2.95 -7.03 4.67
CA GLN A 88 -4.42 -6.92 4.81
C GLN A 88 -5.05 -8.20 5.40
N GLY A 89 -4.23 -9.11 5.94
CA GLY A 89 -4.68 -10.38 6.52
C GLY A 89 -5.09 -11.43 5.47
N ALA A 90 -5.69 -12.51 5.94
CA ALA A 90 -6.19 -13.60 5.10
C ALA A 90 -7.25 -13.09 4.10
N TRP A 91 -7.35 -13.76 2.96
CA TRP A 91 -8.37 -13.46 1.95
C TRP A 91 -9.72 -14.04 2.38
N THR A 92 -10.74 -13.19 2.40
CA THR A 92 -12.12 -13.58 2.67
C THR A 92 -12.87 -13.94 1.38
N THR A 93 -13.95 -14.72 1.50
CA THR A 93 -14.81 -15.06 0.35
C THR A 93 -15.46 -13.82 -0.29
N GLY A 94 -15.74 -12.79 0.52
CA GLY A 94 -16.26 -11.51 0.04
C GLY A 94 -15.23 -10.78 -0.84
N GLU A 95 -13.96 -10.75 -0.42
CA GLU A 95 -12.87 -10.19 -1.20
C GLU A 95 -12.60 -10.99 -2.48
N ASP A 96 -12.70 -12.32 -2.44
CA ASP A 96 -12.57 -13.15 -3.64
C ASP A 96 -13.68 -12.85 -4.66
N THR A 97 -14.90 -12.65 -4.18
CA THR A 97 -16.05 -12.28 -5.02
C THR A 97 -15.84 -10.89 -5.62
N ARG A 98 -15.35 -9.94 -4.82
CA ARG A 98 -15.01 -8.59 -5.28
C ARG A 98 -13.90 -8.61 -6.33
N LEU A 99 -12.83 -9.36 -6.07
CA LEU A 99 -11.72 -9.54 -7.00
C LEU A 99 -12.20 -10.14 -8.33
N GLN A 100 -13.08 -11.14 -8.29
CA GLN A 100 -13.68 -11.73 -9.50
C GLN A 100 -14.46 -10.70 -10.33
N ARG A 101 -15.27 -9.87 -9.67
CA ARG A 101 -16.03 -8.79 -10.34
C ARG A 101 -15.11 -7.76 -10.99
N LEU A 102 -14.07 -7.34 -10.28
CA LEU A 102 -13.11 -6.35 -10.79
C LEU A 102 -12.28 -6.90 -11.95
N VAL A 103 -11.85 -8.16 -11.90
CA VAL A 103 -11.16 -8.80 -13.02
C VAL A 103 -12.09 -8.96 -14.23
N ALA A 104 -13.38 -9.25 -14.01
CA ALA A 104 -14.35 -9.32 -15.10
C ALA A 104 -14.59 -7.94 -15.76
N ALA A 105 -14.57 -6.85 -14.98
CA ALA A 105 -14.79 -5.50 -15.48
C ALA A 105 -13.54 -4.88 -16.15
N HIS A 106 -12.36 -5.05 -15.56
CA HIS A 106 -11.13 -4.36 -15.98
C HIS A 106 -10.09 -5.28 -16.63
N GLY A 107 -10.34 -6.59 -16.69
CA GLY A 107 -9.34 -7.56 -17.13
C GLY A 107 -8.15 -7.65 -16.18
N PRO A 108 -6.93 -7.99 -16.65
CA PRO A 108 -5.73 -8.12 -15.82
C PRO A 108 -5.09 -6.77 -15.44
N ALA A 109 -5.88 -5.72 -15.21
CA ALA A 109 -5.43 -4.39 -14.82
C ALA A 109 -5.12 -4.32 -13.31
N TRP A 110 -4.08 -5.01 -12.86
CA TRP A 110 -3.80 -5.23 -11.43
C TRP A 110 -3.58 -3.95 -10.62
N GLU A 111 -3.04 -2.89 -11.22
CA GLU A 111 -2.87 -1.61 -10.52
C GLU A 111 -4.21 -0.95 -10.21
N ALA A 112 -5.11 -0.85 -11.17
CA ALA A 112 -6.46 -0.33 -10.96
C ALA A 112 -7.23 -1.18 -9.94
N ILE A 113 -7.18 -2.50 -10.11
CA ILE A 113 -7.82 -3.45 -9.18
C ILE A 113 -7.25 -3.30 -7.76
N SER A 114 -5.94 -3.08 -7.63
CA SER A 114 -5.28 -2.93 -6.33
C SER A 114 -5.75 -1.70 -5.56
N GLN A 115 -5.97 -0.58 -6.26
CA GLN A 115 -6.45 0.65 -5.68
C GLN A 115 -7.86 0.47 -5.12
N GLU A 116 -8.73 -0.21 -5.87
CA GLU A 116 -10.08 -0.50 -5.41
C GLU A 116 -10.10 -1.54 -4.28
N MET A 117 -9.31 -2.60 -4.39
CA MET A 117 -9.25 -3.67 -3.39
C MET A 117 -8.58 -3.24 -2.08
N GLY A 118 -7.81 -2.16 -2.07
CA GLY A 118 -7.01 -1.76 -0.91
C GLY A 118 -5.90 -2.76 -0.57
N ARG A 119 -5.52 -3.62 -1.52
CA ARG A 119 -4.50 -4.67 -1.41
C ARG A 119 -3.44 -4.47 -2.50
N MET A 120 -2.19 -4.83 -2.26
CA MET A 120 -1.13 -4.71 -3.26
C MET A 120 -1.46 -5.50 -4.54
N GLY A 121 -1.22 -4.93 -5.73
CA GLY A 121 -1.59 -5.56 -7.01
C GLY A 121 -0.95 -6.93 -7.25
N THR A 122 0.26 -7.17 -6.73
CA THR A 122 0.87 -8.51 -6.74
C THR A 122 0.05 -9.52 -5.95
N ASN A 123 -0.51 -9.13 -4.80
CA ASN A 123 -1.33 -9.98 -3.96
C ASN A 123 -2.66 -10.32 -4.67
N CYS A 124 -3.28 -9.35 -5.35
CA CYS A 124 -4.48 -9.56 -6.16
C CYS A 124 -4.23 -10.55 -7.30
N ARG A 125 -3.13 -10.38 -8.04
CA ARG A 125 -2.76 -11.28 -9.14
C ARG A 125 -2.48 -12.71 -8.65
N ASP A 126 -1.75 -12.85 -7.56
CA ASP A 126 -1.41 -14.17 -7.01
C ASP A 126 -2.67 -14.84 -6.46
N ARG A 127 -3.56 -14.10 -5.78
CA ARG A 127 -4.85 -14.63 -5.35
C ARG A 127 -5.70 -15.07 -6.53
N TRP A 128 -5.76 -14.29 -7.61
CA TRP A 128 -6.50 -14.66 -8.82
C TRP A 128 -6.02 -16.01 -9.38
N ARG A 129 -4.71 -16.23 -9.47
CA ARG A 129 -4.15 -17.53 -9.90
C ARG A 129 -4.61 -18.68 -9.00
N HIS A 130 -4.67 -18.47 -7.68
CA HIS A 130 -5.20 -19.47 -6.75
C HIS A 130 -6.68 -19.75 -6.96
N ILE A 131 -7.51 -18.72 -7.20
CA ILE A 131 -8.95 -18.87 -7.48
C ILE A 131 -9.14 -19.68 -8.78
N GLN A 132 -8.38 -19.35 -9.84
CA GLN A 132 -8.48 -20.04 -11.12
C GLN A 132 -8.01 -21.50 -11.04
N GLY A 133 -6.90 -21.78 -10.35
CA GLY A 133 -6.41 -23.15 -10.14
C GLY A 133 -7.28 -23.97 -9.18
N GLY A 134 -7.96 -23.31 -8.24
CA GLY A 134 -8.95 -23.92 -7.35
C GLY A 134 -10.24 -24.32 -8.07
N ARG A 135 -10.65 -23.56 -9.09
CA ARG A 135 -11.80 -23.87 -9.96
C ARG A 135 -11.62 -25.22 -10.67
N SER A 136 -10.41 -25.49 -11.20
CA SER A 136 -10.08 -26.78 -11.81
C SER A 136 -10.15 -27.96 -10.83
N ARG A 137 -9.85 -27.73 -9.54
CA ARG A 137 -9.94 -28.77 -8.48
C ARG A 137 -11.34 -28.87 -7.85
N GLN A 138 -12.20 -27.87 -7.98
CA GLN A 138 -13.58 -27.88 -7.46
C GLN A 138 -14.55 -28.55 -8.44
N ASN A 139 -14.31 -28.43 -9.75
CA ASN A 139 -15.12 -29.10 -10.76
C ASN A 139 -15.07 -30.64 -10.68
N VAL A 140 -13.96 -31.22 -10.18
CA VAL A 140 -13.80 -32.68 -10.06
C VAL A 140 -14.59 -33.27 -8.89
N ARG A 141 -14.82 -32.51 -7.82
CA ARG A 141 -15.54 -32.97 -6.62
C ARG A 141 -17.05 -32.77 -6.70
N ALA A 142 -17.52 -31.74 -7.39
CA ALA A 142 -18.95 -31.55 -7.65
C ALA A 142 -19.52 -32.61 -8.61
N ALA A 143 -18.68 -33.17 -9.50
CA ALA A 143 -19.07 -34.27 -10.38
C ALA A 143 -19.18 -35.64 -9.68
N ALA A 144 -18.74 -35.78 -8.43
CA ALA A 144 -18.59 -37.07 -7.74
C ALA A 144 -19.46 -37.24 -6.48
N GLY A 145 -20.42 -36.35 -6.17
CA GLY A 145 -21.14 -36.45 -4.90
C GLY A 145 -22.46 -35.68 -4.84
N GLY A 146 -23.48 -36.21 -5.52
CA GLY A 146 -24.87 -35.96 -5.15
C GLY A 146 -25.39 -37.13 -4.32
N SER A 147 -25.48 -36.96 -3.00
CA SER A 147 -26.31 -37.78 -2.12
C SER A 147 -26.62 -36.96 -0.88
N SER A 148 -27.87 -36.50 -0.84
CA SER A 148 -28.56 -36.04 0.35
C SER A 148 -28.67 -37.18 1.35
N ASP A 149 -28.40 -36.91 2.63
CA ASP A 149 -29.32 -37.32 3.69
C ASP A 149 -29.12 -36.45 4.94
N ALA A 150 -30.16 -35.68 5.24
CA ALA A 150 -30.40 -35.04 6.52
C ALA A 150 -31.48 -35.86 7.24
N ALA A 151 -31.10 -36.54 8.32
CA ALA A 151 -32.05 -37.05 9.30
C ALA A 151 -31.36 -37.15 10.67
N ALA A 152 -31.70 -36.19 11.53
CA ALA A 152 -31.42 -36.22 12.96
C ALA A 152 -32.46 -37.09 13.68
N ALA A 153 -32.04 -37.90 14.67
CA ALA A 153 -32.80 -38.23 15.88
C ALA A 153 -32.00 -39.12 16.86
N GLU A 154 -31.65 -38.49 17.98
CA GLU A 154 -31.44 -38.91 19.38
C GLU A 154 -31.81 -40.33 19.91
N ALA A 155 -31.05 -40.71 20.95
CA ALA A 155 -31.38 -41.52 22.16
C ALA A 155 -31.11 -43.05 22.21
N GLY A 156 -30.36 -43.49 23.25
CA GLY A 156 -30.67 -44.72 24.00
C GLY A 156 -29.59 -45.81 24.20
N VAL A 157 -28.75 -45.67 25.23
CA VAL A 157 -28.44 -46.64 26.32
C VAL A 157 -28.39 -48.16 26.02
N THR A 158 -27.22 -48.81 26.18
CA THR A 158 -26.91 -49.96 27.10
C THR A 158 -25.64 -50.75 26.68
N ALA A 159 -24.70 -50.91 27.62
CA ALA A 159 -23.82 -52.08 27.77
C ALA A 159 -24.48 -53.04 28.82
N PRO A 160 -24.01 -54.27 29.18
CA PRO A 160 -22.65 -54.84 29.04
C PRO A 160 -22.53 -56.40 28.87
N THR A 161 -21.27 -56.90 28.87
CA THR A 161 -20.74 -58.27 29.20
C THR A 161 -21.24 -59.50 28.40
N ASP A 162 -20.41 -60.48 28.00
CA ASP A 162 -19.72 -61.44 28.88
C ASP A 162 -18.68 -62.31 28.12
N SER A 163 -17.85 -62.97 28.92
CA SER A 163 -16.54 -63.57 28.72
C SER A 163 -16.51 -64.98 28.09
N SER A 164 -15.29 -65.36 27.69
CA SER A 164 -14.69 -66.72 27.77
C SER A 164 -14.58 -67.56 26.49
N ARG A 165 -13.35 -67.68 25.98
CA ARG A 165 -12.47 -68.89 26.03
C ARG A 165 -11.26 -68.65 25.12
N HIS A 166 -10.05 -68.46 25.66
CA HIS A 166 -9.06 -69.50 25.99
C HIS A 166 -8.64 -70.38 24.80
N HIS A 167 -7.43 -70.17 24.28
CA HIS A 167 -6.29 -71.11 24.32
C HIS A 167 -5.22 -70.71 23.30
N GLY A 168 -3.95 -70.73 23.72
CA GLY A 168 -2.82 -70.82 22.80
C GLY A 168 -1.73 -69.80 23.06
N ALA A 169 -0.90 -70.10 24.05
CA ALA A 169 0.47 -69.62 24.09
C ALA A 169 1.21 -70.05 22.82
N ASP A 170 2.07 -69.20 22.27
CA ASP A 170 3.47 -69.59 22.17
C ASP A 170 4.37 -68.35 22.12
N ILE A 171 5.54 -68.56 22.68
CA ILE A 171 6.62 -67.67 23.03
C ILE A 171 7.58 -67.54 21.84
N SER A 172 8.47 -66.57 21.96
CA SER A 172 9.82 -66.54 21.39
C SER A 172 10.06 -65.81 20.06
N SER A 173 10.86 -64.76 20.23
CA SER A 173 12.04 -64.40 19.43
C SER A 173 11.88 -63.37 18.31
N GLN A 174 12.13 -62.13 18.72
CA GLN A 174 13.05 -61.14 18.13
C GLN A 174 14.25 -61.71 17.32
N PRO A 175 15.11 -60.88 16.67
CA PRO A 175 14.89 -59.57 16.01
C PRO A 175 15.66 -59.41 14.67
N ASN A 176 15.50 -58.21 14.11
CA ASN A 176 16.50 -57.37 13.42
C ASN A 176 16.84 -57.59 11.93
N GLY A 177 16.79 -56.47 11.20
CA GLY A 177 17.19 -56.25 9.82
C GLY A 177 16.83 -54.84 9.41
#